data_AF-A0A1H6BIN7-F1
#
_entry.id   AF-A0A1H6BIN7-F1
#
_cell.length_a   1.000
_cell.length_b   1.000
_cell.length_c   1.000
_cell.angle_alpha   90.00
_cell.angle_beta   90.00
_cell.angle_gamma   90.00
#
_symmetry.space_group_name_H-M   'P 1'
#
loop_
_entity.id
_entity.type
_entity.pdbx_description
1 polymer ?
#
loop_
_entity_poly.entity_id
_entity_poly.type
_entity_poly.pdbx_seq_one_letter_code
_entity_poly.pdbx_strand_id
1 'polypeptide(L)'
;MAFLYVIDEDFVPPDRGDEQEGPESALPAGDPAEAVRLFHHYRRLMAWILGYEEELPAPASEDDLAAVEERLGIVLPPDLRALYGIADGDGDLINPLFDRHEWLPLSEIGEQDDEWLHISQEWQYEPWRRTVFDTRPPGTVRRSPLRPGWIRFAFDTGGNWLAVDLDPGPNGRPGQVIKVGVDYTDRPTYVTDSVTTFLRRLVEALERGDHVRHDESLWIDADLPDLPSDEDAMYSGGRPTLARAGVQDVRVTDVQDCAFLAAMPNVCSLTLSSKGSPDLTPLGGRSVEYLNLDVDSPDLTAPARNRELRSLSVTCVRPVELAPLRTLPNLWALDIAAAAVADLATVTELKGLRYLEVTQDQWRALSKLDDLPPLAVVGIHPHRPEREWPLSTNWVTIHDEPPSPAA
;
A
#
# COMPACT_ATOMS: atom_id res chain seq x y z
N MET A 1 22.49 -20.36 -2.06
CA MET A 1 21.28 -19.81 -1.44
C MET A 1 21.52 -18.35 -1.16
N ALA A 2 20.51 -17.50 -1.30
CA ALA A 2 20.60 -16.08 -0.96
C ALA A 2 20.20 -15.90 0.50
N PHE A 3 20.91 -15.00 1.21
CA PHE A 3 20.72 -14.76 2.65
C PHE A 3 20.36 -13.30 2.89
N LEU A 4 19.39 -13.07 3.77
CA LEU A 4 18.94 -11.74 4.15
C LEU A 4 19.32 -11.52 5.62
N TYR A 5 20.30 -10.65 5.86
CA TYR A 5 20.78 -10.34 7.19
C TYR A 5 20.05 -9.12 7.72
N VAL A 6 19.28 -9.29 8.80
CA VAL A 6 18.60 -8.22 9.52
C VAL A 6 19.49 -7.82 10.70
N ILE A 7 20.06 -6.62 10.61
CA ILE A 7 21.02 -6.04 11.55
C ILE A 7 20.28 -5.13 12.56
N ASP A 8 19.27 -4.41 12.08
CA ASP A 8 18.39 -3.55 12.89
C ASP A 8 16.95 -4.00 12.70
N GLU A 9 16.45 -4.77 13.66
CA GLU A 9 15.07 -5.30 13.66
C GLU A 9 14.02 -4.21 13.88
N ASP A 10 14.42 -3.09 14.49
CA ASP A 10 13.53 -1.97 14.80
C ASP A 10 13.36 -1.02 13.60
N PHE A 11 14.15 -1.21 12.53
CA PHE A 11 14.02 -0.39 11.33
C PHE A 11 12.77 -0.76 10.55
N VAL A 12 11.85 0.20 10.45
CA VAL A 12 10.67 0.13 9.58
C VAL A 12 10.91 0.99 8.34
N PRO A 13 10.58 0.50 7.13
CA PRO A 13 10.61 1.32 5.91
C PRO A 13 9.79 2.61 6.09
N PRO A 14 10.25 3.76 5.55
CA PRO A 14 9.49 5.00 5.63
C PRO A 14 8.09 4.87 5.00
N ASP A 15 7.05 5.19 5.76
CA ASP A 15 5.65 5.19 5.30
C ASP A 15 5.34 6.50 4.55
N ARG A 16 4.80 6.39 3.33
CA ARG A 16 4.46 7.56 2.51
C ARG A 16 3.30 8.36 3.08
N GLY A 17 2.39 7.72 3.80
CA GLY A 17 1.29 8.40 4.46
C GLY A 17 1.75 9.42 5.50
N ASP A 18 2.88 9.20 6.17
CA ASP A 18 3.39 10.10 7.21
C ASP A 18 3.96 11.41 6.64
N GLU A 19 4.33 11.41 5.36
CA GLU A 19 4.85 12.58 4.64
C GLU A 19 3.74 13.41 3.97
N GLN A 20 2.52 12.86 3.87
CA GLN A 20 1.39 13.56 3.26
C GLN A 20 0.80 14.60 4.22
N GLU A 21 0.26 15.69 3.67
CA GLU A 21 -0.52 16.64 4.47
C GLU A 21 -1.84 15.99 4.93
N GLY A 22 -2.36 16.45 6.07
CA GLY A 22 -3.68 16.03 6.55
C GLY A 22 -4.82 16.70 5.77
N PRO A 23 -6.08 16.32 6.06
CA PRO A 23 -7.23 16.82 5.31
C PRO A 23 -7.39 18.33 5.47
N GLU A 24 -7.84 19.00 4.40
CA GLU A 24 -8.20 20.42 4.46
C GLU A 24 -9.29 20.71 5.52
N SER A 25 -10.17 19.73 5.78
CA SER A 25 -11.21 19.80 6.80
C SER A 25 -11.05 18.68 7.82
N ALA A 26 -10.86 19.04 9.08
CA ALA A 26 -10.79 18.10 10.20
C ALA A 26 -12.18 17.66 10.74
N LEU A 27 -13.27 18.20 10.20
CA LEU A 27 -14.62 17.80 10.62
C LEU A 27 -14.98 16.44 10.00
N PRO A 28 -15.41 15.47 10.83
CA PRO A 28 -15.89 14.20 10.32
C PRO A 28 -17.09 14.38 9.40
N ALA A 29 -17.12 13.62 8.31
CA ALA A 29 -18.29 13.51 7.45
C ALA A 29 -19.34 12.58 8.07
N GLY A 30 -20.56 12.61 7.50
CA GLY A 30 -21.68 11.79 7.97
C GLY A 30 -22.78 12.58 8.69
N ASP A 31 -24.02 12.09 8.58
CA ASP A 31 -25.18 12.59 9.30
C ASP A 31 -25.78 11.44 10.11
N PRO A 32 -25.63 11.43 11.46
CA PRO A 32 -26.12 10.34 12.29
C PRO A 32 -27.63 10.16 12.22
N ALA A 33 -28.39 11.25 12.09
CA ALA A 33 -29.83 11.16 11.99
C ALA A 33 -30.26 10.57 10.64
N GLU A 34 -29.54 10.88 9.56
CA GLU A 34 -29.78 10.25 8.26
C GLU A 34 -29.37 8.78 8.25
N ALA A 35 -28.20 8.44 8.80
CA ALA A 35 -27.72 7.06 8.89
C ALA A 35 -28.73 6.14 9.60
N VAL A 36 -29.27 6.56 10.74
CA VAL A 36 -30.32 5.81 11.47
C VAL A 36 -31.58 5.61 10.60
N ARG A 37 -32.02 6.64 9.88
CA ARG A 37 -33.18 6.54 8.98
C ARG A 37 -32.93 5.55 7.84
N LEU A 38 -31.75 5.64 7.20
CA LEU A 38 -31.34 4.78 6.10
C LEU A 38 -31.19 3.33 6.57
N PHE A 39 -30.60 3.09 7.74
CA PHE A 39 -30.47 1.77 8.35
C PHE A 39 -31.84 1.09 8.51
N HIS A 40 -32.80 1.76 9.16
CA HIS A 40 -34.13 1.19 9.32
C HIS A 40 -34.86 0.97 7.98
N HIS A 41 -34.58 1.80 6.98
CA HIS A 41 -35.15 1.64 5.65
C HIS A 41 -34.55 0.45 4.91
N TYR A 42 -33.22 0.32 4.92
CA TYR A 42 -32.50 -0.86 4.45
C TYR A 42 -33.06 -2.14 5.05
N ARG A 43 -33.20 -2.19 6.39
CA ARG A 43 -33.76 -3.35 7.11
C ARG A 43 -35.17 -3.72 6.64
N ARG A 44 -36.05 -2.73 6.42
CA ARG A 44 -37.40 -2.98 5.89
C ARG A 44 -37.37 -3.52 4.45
N LEU A 45 -36.48 -3.00 3.60
CA LEU A 45 -36.31 -3.48 2.23
C LEU A 45 -35.79 -4.91 2.23
N MET A 46 -34.75 -5.21 3.01
CA MET A 46 -34.20 -6.55 3.18
C MET A 46 -35.28 -7.54 3.63
N ALA A 47 -36.03 -7.21 4.67
CA ALA A 47 -37.09 -8.08 5.18
C ALA A 47 -38.20 -8.33 4.14
N TRP A 48 -38.55 -7.30 3.37
CA TRP A 48 -39.52 -7.42 2.29
C TRP A 48 -39.03 -8.31 1.14
N ILE A 49 -37.76 -8.16 0.73
CA ILE A 49 -37.14 -8.95 -0.36
C ILE A 49 -36.94 -10.41 0.06
N LEU A 50 -36.43 -10.64 1.27
CA LEU A 50 -36.14 -11.98 1.79
C LEU A 50 -37.42 -12.75 2.16
N GLY A 51 -38.44 -12.03 2.64
CA GLY A 51 -39.71 -12.57 3.14
C GLY A 51 -39.70 -12.90 4.64
N TYR A 52 -38.63 -12.54 5.35
CA TYR A 52 -38.49 -12.69 6.80
C TYR A 52 -37.56 -11.59 7.32
N GLU A 53 -37.62 -11.33 8.62
CA GLU A 53 -36.74 -10.37 9.29
C GLU A 53 -35.67 -11.12 10.07
N GLU A 54 -34.40 -10.76 9.85
CA GLU A 54 -33.29 -11.29 10.65
C GLU A 54 -33.18 -10.52 11.97
N GLU A 55 -32.83 -11.19 13.06
CA GLU A 55 -32.73 -10.58 14.39
C GLU A 55 -31.35 -9.94 14.57
N LEU A 56 -31.34 -8.70 15.09
CA LEU A 56 -30.11 -7.97 15.41
C LEU A 56 -29.74 -8.18 16.88
N PRO A 57 -28.45 -8.10 17.23
CA PRO A 57 -28.02 -8.04 18.61
C PRO A 57 -28.55 -6.78 19.32
N ALA A 58 -28.46 -6.79 20.65
CA ALA A 58 -28.83 -5.62 21.45
C ALA A 58 -27.95 -4.39 21.08
N PRO A 59 -28.48 -3.17 21.20
CA PRO A 59 -27.69 -1.96 21.00
C PRO A 59 -26.58 -1.85 22.06
N ALA A 60 -25.45 -1.26 21.67
CA ALA A 60 -24.41 -0.87 22.59
C ALA A 60 -24.89 0.26 23.52
N SER A 61 -24.48 0.23 24.79
CA SER A 61 -24.76 1.34 25.71
C SER A 61 -23.81 2.51 25.50
N GLU A 62 -24.16 3.69 26.02
CA GLU A 62 -23.24 4.84 26.01
C GLU A 62 -21.94 4.56 26.77
N ASP A 63 -22.00 3.71 27.81
CA ASP A 63 -20.81 3.30 28.57
C ASP A 63 -19.91 2.39 27.73
N ASP A 64 -20.47 1.46 26.96
CA ASP A 64 -19.71 0.59 26.05
C ASP A 64 -19.03 1.41 24.94
N LEU A 65 -19.77 2.36 24.37
CA LEU A 65 -19.27 3.29 23.35
C LEU A 65 -18.16 4.19 23.90
N ALA A 66 -18.31 4.71 25.11
CA ALA A 66 -17.27 5.50 25.75
C ALA A 66 -16.03 4.65 26.07
N ALA A 67 -16.22 3.40 26.49
CA ALA A 67 -15.12 2.49 26.82
C ALA A 67 -14.29 2.12 25.58
N VAL A 68 -14.92 1.87 24.43
CA VAL A 68 -14.18 1.58 23.19
C VAL A 68 -13.43 2.81 22.67
N GLU A 69 -14.03 4.00 22.74
CA GLU A 69 -13.37 5.24 22.36
C GLU A 69 -12.16 5.55 23.25
N GLU A 70 -12.30 5.35 24.57
CA GLU A 70 -11.19 5.48 25.51
C GLU A 70 -10.10 4.45 25.23
N ARG A 71 -10.47 3.18 25.00
CA ARG A 71 -9.54 2.08 24.70
C ARG A 71 -8.73 2.35 23.43
N LEU A 72 -9.37 2.86 22.39
CA LEU A 72 -8.75 3.14 21.09
C LEU A 72 -8.09 4.52 21.03
N GLY A 73 -8.37 5.42 21.98
CA GLY A 73 -7.86 6.79 21.98
C GLY A 73 -8.45 7.66 20.85
N ILE A 74 -9.65 7.33 20.37
CA ILE A 74 -10.33 7.99 19.24
C ILE A 74 -11.78 8.30 19.61
N VAL A 75 -12.44 9.14 18.79
CA VAL A 75 -13.90 9.32 18.82
C VAL A 75 -14.45 8.72 17.55
N LEU A 76 -15.45 7.85 17.66
CA LEU A 76 -16.08 7.24 16.48
C LEU A 76 -16.78 8.32 15.65
N PRO A 77 -16.80 8.21 14.30
CA PRO A 77 -17.62 9.06 13.46
C PRO A 77 -19.08 9.05 13.96
N PRO A 78 -19.76 10.22 14.04
CA PRO A 78 -21.08 10.30 14.66
C PRO A 78 -22.10 9.34 14.05
N ASP A 79 -22.03 9.12 12.74
CA ASP A 79 -22.93 8.21 12.03
C ASP A 79 -22.64 6.74 12.33
N LEU A 80 -21.38 6.31 12.39
CA LEU A 80 -21.03 4.95 12.84
C LEU A 80 -21.43 4.73 14.31
N ARG A 81 -21.14 5.70 15.19
CA ARG A 81 -21.54 5.66 16.60
C ARG A 81 -23.05 5.49 16.75
N ALA A 82 -23.83 6.20 15.93
CA ALA A 82 -25.28 6.11 15.94
C ALA A 82 -25.81 4.73 15.52
N LEU A 83 -25.12 4.02 14.61
CA LEU A 83 -25.48 2.66 14.26
C LEU A 83 -25.28 1.69 15.41
N TYR A 84 -24.15 1.77 16.13
CA TYR A 84 -23.93 0.94 17.33
C TYR A 84 -24.98 1.15 18.42
N GLY A 85 -25.57 2.34 18.51
CA GLY A 85 -26.74 2.61 19.35
C GLY A 85 -28.05 1.92 18.90
N ILE A 86 -28.06 1.27 17.74
CA ILE A 86 -29.16 0.43 17.24
C ILE A 86 -28.87 -1.05 17.47
N ALA A 87 -27.66 -1.51 17.16
CA ALA A 87 -27.22 -2.89 17.32
C ALA A 87 -25.69 -2.96 17.48
N ASP A 88 -25.18 -3.86 18.31
CA ASP A 88 -23.74 -4.08 18.49
C ASP A 88 -23.20 -5.10 17.47
N GLY A 89 -23.04 -4.66 16.22
CA GLY A 89 -22.62 -5.52 15.11
C GLY A 89 -23.76 -6.30 14.45
N ASP A 90 -23.39 -7.23 13.57
CA ASP A 90 -24.35 -8.10 12.88
C ASP A 90 -24.77 -9.29 13.76
N GLY A 91 -23.85 -9.87 14.56
CA GLY A 91 -24.15 -11.10 15.30
C GLY A 91 -24.33 -12.29 14.35
N ASP A 92 -25.48 -12.98 14.41
CA ASP A 92 -25.72 -14.20 13.62
C ASP A 92 -26.46 -13.93 12.27
N LEU A 93 -26.33 -12.73 11.68
CA LEU A 93 -26.97 -12.44 10.39
C LEU A 93 -26.44 -13.34 9.27
N ILE A 94 -27.34 -13.82 8.40
CA ILE A 94 -26.96 -14.50 7.15
C ILE A 94 -26.56 -13.47 6.08
N ASN A 95 -27.13 -12.26 6.17
CA ASN A 95 -26.93 -11.17 5.24
C ASN A 95 -26.26 -9.98 5.95
N PRO A 96 -24.92 -9.90 5.92
CA PRO A 96 -24.18 -8.80 6.52
C PRO A 96 -24.61 -7.44 6.00
N LEU A 97 -24.59 -6.43 6.87
CA LEU A 97 -25.03 -5.08 6.52
C LEU A 97 -24.12 -4.41 5.48
N PHE A 98 -22.81 -4.60 5.60
CA PHE A 98 -21.83 -3.80 4.88
C PHE A 98 -21.25 -4.52 3.66
N ASP A 99 -22.09 -4.77 2.65
CA ASP A 99 -21.67 -5.36 1.36
C ASP A 99 -20.81 -6.62 1.57
N ARG A 100 -21.40 -7.62 2.23
CA ARG A 100 -20.76 -8.92 2.56
C ARG A 100 -19.61 -8.84 3.56
N HIS A 101 -19.36 -7.67 4.16
CA HIS A 101 -18.49 -7.55 5.32
C HIS A 101 -19.34 -7.61 6.58
N GLU A 102 -19.07 -8.59 7.43
CA GLU A 102 -19.67 -8.73 8.76
C GLU A 102 -19.37 -7.50 9.60
N TRP A 103 -20.42 -6.83 10.07
CA TRP A 103 -20.28 -5.71 10.99
C TRP A 103 -19.83 -6.20 12.37
N LEU A 104 -18.63 -5.80 12.77
CA LEU A 104 -18.00 -6.28 14.00
C LEU A 104 -18.66 -5.68 15.25
N PRO A 105 -18.82 -6.45 16.34
CA PRO A 105 -19.20 -5.92 17.63
C PRO A 105 -18.09 -5.02 18.21
N LEU A 106 -18.45 -4.08 19.09
CA LEU A 106 -17.51 -3.12 19.69
C LEU A 106 -16.34 -3.79 20.42
N SER A 107 -16.55 -4.99 20.95
CA SER A 107 -15.48 -5.78 21.60
C SER A 107 -14.36 -6.14 20.64
N GLU A 108 -14.66 -6.35 19.36
CA GLU A 108 -13.67 -6.79 18.37
C GLU A 108 -12.99 -5.63 17.63
N ILE A 109 -13.54 -4.42 17.69
CA ILE A 109 -12.90 -3.24 17.10
C ILE A 109 -11.54 -3.02 17.76
N GLY A 110 -10.48 -2.98 16.95
CA GLY A 110 -9.10 -2.76 17.39
C GLY A 110 -8.46 -3.93 18.11
N GLU A 111 -9.13 -5.08 18.23
CA GLU A 111 -8.52 -6.35 18.65
C GLU A 111 -8.01 -7.17 17.45
N GLN A 112 -8.20 -6.66 16.23
CA GLN A 112 -7.83 -7.39 15.02
C GLN A 112 -6.31 -7.56 14.95
N ASP A 113 -5.87 -8.79 14.69
CA ASP A 113 -4.46 -9.12 14.62
C ASP A 113 -3.83 -8.49 13.38
N ASP A 114 -2.96 -7.50 13.62
CA ASP A 114 -2.15 -6.88 12.58
C ASP A 114 -1.01 -7.79 12.12
N GLU A 115 -0.83 -8.98 12.71
CA GLU A 115 0.22 -9.95 12.37
C GLU A 115 0.33 -10.16 10.86
N TRP A 116 -0.78 -10.28 10.12
CA TRP A 116 -0.71 -10.42 8.66
C TRP A 116 -0.19 -9.18 7.92
N LEU A 117 -0.58 -7.98 8.35
CA LEU A 117 -0.08 -6.74 7.78
C LEU A 117 1.40 -6.53 8.14
N HIS A 118 1.82 -6.93 9.35
CA HIS A 118 3.21 -6.98 9.75
C HIS A 118 4.01 -8.01 8.93
N ILE A 119 3.47 -9.22 8.72
CA ILE A 119 4.05 -10.25 7.84
C ILE A 119 4.26 -9.67 6.44
N SER A 120 3.29 -8.94 5.89
CA SER A 120 3.41 -8.34 4.56
C SER A 120 4.56 -7.32 4.43
N GLN A 121 5.01 -6.76 5.56
CA GLN A 121 6.11 -5.81 5.67
C GLN A 121 7.43 -6.47 6.09
N GLU A 122 7.44 -7.77 6.40
CA GLU A 122 8.67 -8.47 6.74
C GLU A 122 9.66 -8.45 5.57
N TRP A 123 10.94 -8.37 5.92
CA TRP A 123 12.01 -8.18 4.95
C TRP A 123 12.08 -9.27 3.88
N GLN A 124 11.69 -10.53 4.16
CA GLN A 124 11.69 -11.56 3.13
C GLN A 124 10.67 -11.33 2.01
N TYR A 125 9.66 -10.47 2.22
CA TYR A 125 8.67 -10.11 1.20
C TYR A 125 9.02 -8.84 0.41
N GLU A 126 10.25 -8.37 0.58
CA GLU A 126 10.87 -7.32 -0.22
C GLU A 126 10.14 -5.97 -0.18
N PRO A 127 9.87 -5.40 1.01
CA PRO A 127 9.16 -4.12 1.15
C PRO A 127 9.87 -2.97 0.41
N TRP A 128 11.19 -3.05 0.21
CA TRP A 128 11.96 -2.08 -0.57
C TRP A 128 11.62 -2.05 -2.07
N ARG A 129 10.93 -3.06 -2.61
CA ARG A 129 10.45 -3.09 -4.00
C ARG A 129 8.98 -2.72 -4.13
N ARG A 130 8.27 -2.54 -3.02
CA ARG A 130 6.85 -2.24 -2.98
C ARG A 130 6.65 -0.74 -2.89
N THR A 131 5.76 -0.22 -3.74
CA THR A 131 5.30 1.16 -3.68
C THR A 131 3.84 1.13 -3.30
N VAL A 132 3.45 1.77 -2.20
CA VAL A 132 2.03 1.94 -1.87
C VAL A 132 1.47 3.03 -2.77
N PHE A 133 0.52 2.71 -3.63
CA PHE A 133 -0.04 3.62 -4.62
C PHE A 133 -1.14 4.50 -4.03
N ASP A 134 -1.40 5.62 -4.70
CA ASP A 134 -2.55 6.46 -4.39
C ASP A 134 -3.85 5.75 -4.80
N THR A 135 -4.93 6.10 -4.10
CA THR A 135 -6.27 5.59 -4.38
C THR A 135 -6.96 6.45 -5.44
N ARG A 136 -8.22 6.13 -5.75
CA ARG A 136 -9.08 6.96 -6.60
C ARG A 136 -10.33 7.37 -5.83
N PRO A 137 -10.63 8.68 -5.69
CA PRO A 137 -9.86 9.84 -6.18
C PRO A 137 -8.49 10.00 -5.49
N PRO A 138 -7.48 10.62 -6.14
CA PRO A 138 -6.14 10.74 -5.56
C PRO A 138 -6.11 11.67 -4.33
N GLY A 139 -5.28 11.31 -3.35
CA GLY A 139 -5.07 12.07 -2.13
C GLY A 139 -6.23 12.03 -1.14
N THR A 140 -7.26 11.20 -1.35
CA THR A 140 -8.34 11.02 -0.37
C THR A 140 -7.88 10.16 0.79
N VAL A 141 -7.09 9.12 0.53
CA VAL A 141 -6.54 8.21 1.55
C VAL A 141 -5.02 8.34 1.54
N ARG A 142 -4.41 8.30 2.73
CA ARG A 142 -2.94 8.27 2.85
C ARG A 142 -2.39 6.97 2.24
N ARG A 143 -1.23 7.07 1.61
CA ARG A 143 -0.51 5.96 0.97
C ARG A 143 0.24 5.16 2.02
N SER A 144 -0.51 4.40 2.81
CA SER A 144 0.01 3.55 3.88
C SER A 144 -0.55 2.14 3.77
N PRO A 145 0.20 1.12 4.21
CA PRO A 145 -0.31 -0.25 4.31
C PRO A 145 -1.27 -0.42 5.51
N LEU A 146 -1.05 0.34 6.59
CA LEU A 146 -1.83 0.31 7.82
C LEU A 146 -1.66 1.64 8.56
N ARG A 147 -2.71 2.13 9.24
CA ARG A 147 -2.62 3.31 10.11
C ARG A 147 -3.47 3.16 11.37
N PRO A 148 -3.00 3.65 12.53
CA PRO A 148 -3.80 3.65 13.77
C PRO A 148 -5.14 4.40 13.64
N GLY A 149 -5.23 5.40 12.76
CA GLY A 149 -6.45 6.15 12.49
C GLY A 149 -7.48 5.41 11.63
N TRP A 150 -7.20 4.19 11.14
CA TRP A 150 -8.12 3.41 10.32
C TRP A 150 -8.86 2.38 11.17
N ILE A 151 -10.06 2.75 11.59
CA ILE A 151 -10.86 1.94 12.52
C ILE A 151 -11.64 0.91 11.72
N ARG A 152 -11.15 -0.32 11.70
CA ARG A 152 -11.77 -1.48 11.06
C ARG A 152 -13.05 -1.86 11.80
N PHE A 153 -14.18 -1.77 11.11
CA PHE A 153 -15.50 -2.01 11.70
C PHE A 153 -16.28 -3.11 11.00
N ALA A 154 -15.87 -3.57 9.81
CA ALA A 154 -16.48 -4.74 9.17
C ALA A 154 -15.45 -5.63 8.47
N PHE A 155 -15.67 -6.95 8.43
CA PHE A 155 -14.72 -7.96 7.97
C PHE A 155 -15.33 -8.92 6.94
N ASP A 156 -14.62 -9.23 5.85
CA ASP A 156 -15.11 -10.10 4.78
C ASP A 156 -14.84 -11.60 4.98
N THR A 157 -14.27 -12.02 6.12
CA THR A 157 -13.76 -13.38 6.40
C THR A 157 -12.56 -13.85 5.58
N GLY A 158 -12.13 -13.06 4.58
CA GLY A 158 -11.03 -13.34 3.66
C GLY A 158 -9.73 -12.59 3.96
N GLY A 159 -9.71 -11.74 5.00
CA GLY A 159 -8.55 -10.90 5.33
C GLY A 159 -8.68 -9.46 4.87
N ASN A 160 -9.89 -8.99 4.53
CA ASN A 160 -10.14 -7.60 4.17
C ASN A 160 -11.22 -6.96 5.05
N TRP A 161 -11.08 -5.66 5.24
CA TRP A 161 -11.91 -4.88 6.13
C TRP A 161 -12.45 -3.63 5.45
N LEU A 162 -13.65 -3.24 5.87
CA LEU A 162 -14.05 -1.84 5.80
C LEU A 162 -13.57 -1.15 7.07
N ALA A 163 -12.95 0.01 6.87
CA ALA A 163 -12.50 0.88 7.95
C ALA A 163 -13.08 2.28 7.76
N VAL A 164 -13.36 2.96 8.88
CA VAL A 164 -13.53 4.41 8.88
C VAL A 164 -12.17 5.07 9.04
N ASP A 165 -11.85 5.98 8.15
CA ASP A 165 -10.56 6.65 8.07
C ASP A 165 -10.61 7.98 8.84
N LEU A 166 -9.93 8.02 10.00
CA LEU A 166 -9.79 9.19 10.86
C LEU A 166 -8.46 9.94 10.61
N ASP A 167 -7.58 9.43 9.75
CA ASP A 167 -6.34 10.08 9.34
C ASP A 167 -6.21 10.10 7.80
N PRO A 168 -7.14 10.80 7.12
CA PRO A 168 -7.21 10.80 5.67
C PRO A 168 -6.11 11.66 5.05
N GLY A 169 -5.97 11.53 3.72
CA GLY A 169 -5.09 12.38 2.93
C GLY A 169 -5.63 13.81 2.74
N PRO A 170 -4.90 14.67 2.02
CA PRO A 170 -5.22 16.09 1.87
C PRO A 170 -6.59 16.36 1.24
N ASN A 171 -7.03 15.51 0.32
CA ASN A 171 -8.33 15.61 -0.35
C ASN A 171 -9.43 14.77 0.32
N GLY A 172 -9.09 14.09 1.41
CA GLY A 172 -10.02 13.21 2.13
C GLY A 172 -10.78 13.93 3.24
N ARG A 173 -11.59 13.16 3.96
CA ARG A 173 -12.38 13.65 5.10
C ARG A 173 -12.39 12.62 6.22
N PRO A 174 -12.20 13.03 7.48
CA PRO A 174 -12.32 12.09 8.60
C PRO A 174 -13.70 11.42 8.59
N GLY A 175 -13.75 10.12 8.89
CA GLY A 175 -14.98 9.33 8.85
C GLY A 175 -15.38 8.79 7.47
N GLN A 176 -14.60 9.06 6.41
CA GLN A 176 -14.77 8.39 5.13
C GLN A 176 -14.56 6.88 5.27
N VAL A 177 -15.20 6.08 4.42
CA VAL A 177 -15.10 4.62 4.43
C VAL A 177 -14.06 4.19 3.40
N ILE A 178 -13.16 3.30 3.81
CA ILE A 178 -12.11 2.72 2.99
C ILE A 178 -12.10 1.19 3.08
N LYS A 179 -11.59 0.50 2.06
CA LYS A 179 -11.24 -0.92 2.10
C LYS A 179 -9.73 -1.08 2.29
N VAL A 180 -9.35 -1.95 3.21
CA VAL A 180 -7.96 -2.28 3.57
C VAL A 180 -7.84 -3.79 3.82
N GLY A 181 -6.63 -4.34 3.81
CA GLY A 181 -6.40 -5.75 4.12
C GLY A 181 -5.42 -6.42 3.17
N VAL A 182 -5.43 -7.75 3.16
CA VAL A 182 -4.45 -8.59 2.46
C VAL A 182 -4.46 -8.36 0.95
N ASP A 183 -5.62 -8.04 0.38
CA ASP A 183 -5.76 -7.76 -1.05
C ASP A 183 -5.55 -6.28 -1.40
N TYR A 184 -5.30 -5.43 -0.40
CA TYR A 184 -5.14 -3.97 -0.53
C TYR A 184 -3.72 -3.51 -0.12
N THR A 185 -2.74 -4.41 -0.19
CA THR A 185 -1.35 -4.14 0.21
C THR A 185 -0.61 -3.20 -0.75
N ASP A 186 -1.04 -3.10 -2.01
CA ASP A 186 -0.51 -2.15 -2.97
C ASP A 186 -1.15 -0.76 -2.82
N ARG A 187 -2.39 -0.67 -2.33
CA ARG A 187 -3.07 0.59 -1.96
C ARG A 187 -4.33 0.35 -1.13
N PRO A 188 -4.66 1.23 -0.18
CA PRO A 188 -6.01 1.30 0.38
C PRO A 188 -7.00 1.83 -0.68
N THR A 189 -8.26 1.41 -0.60
CA THR A 189 -9.32 1.82 -1.54
C THR A 189 -10.32 2.76 -0.88
N TYR A 190 -10.49 3.96 -1.43
CA TYR A 190 -11.58 4.84 -1.05
C TYR A 190 -12.93 4.24 -1.48
N VAL A 191 -13.92 4.22 -0.60
CA VAL A 191 -15.25 3.65 -0.87
C VAL A 191 -16.31 4.75 -0.94
N THR A 192 -16.50 5.49 0.15
CA THR A 192 -17.48 6.58 0.25
C THR A 192 -17.03 7.64 1.25
N ASP A 193 -17.65 8.82 1.22
CA ASP A 193 -17.28 9.93 2.10
C ASP A 193 -17.74 9.78 3.56
N SER A 194 -18.61 8.81 3.87
CA SER A 194 -19.15 8.55 5.21
C SER A 194 -19.93 7.24 5.25
N VAL A 195 -20.16 6.68 6.45
CA VAL A 195 -21.05 5.52 6.64
C VAL A 195 -22.48 5.85 6.20
N THR A 196 -22.91 7.10 6.41
CA THR A 196 -24.20 7.61 5.91
C THR A 196 -24.33 7.44 4.40
N THR A 197 -23.32 7.83 3.62
CA THR A 197 -23.34 7.69 2.16
C THR A 197 -23.24 6.24 1.72
N PHE A 198 -22.50 5.40 2.44
CA PHE A 198 -22.48 3.96 2.20
C PHE A 198 -23.88 3.36 2.31
N LEU A 199 -24.60 3.60 3.41
CA LEU A 199 -25.97 3.13 3.61
C LEU A 199 -26.93 3.66 2.54
N ARG A 200 -26.74 4.91 2.11
CA ARG A 200 -27.55 5.52 1.04
C ARG A 200 -27.41 4.73 -0.26
N ARG A 201 -26.18 4.36 -0.65
CA ARG A 201 -25.93 3.56 -1.86
C ARG A 201 -26.58 2.18 -1.80
N LEU A 202 -26.50 1.50 -0.65
CA LEU A 202 -27.17 0.21 -0.44
C LEU A 202 -28.69 0.32 -0.59
N VAL A 203 -29.29 1.31 0.08
CA VAL A 203 -30.73 1.58 -0.01
C VAL A 203 -31.14 1.84 -1.46
N GLU A 204 -30.44 2.73 -2.16
CA GLU A 204 -30.77 3.10 -3.54
C GLU A 204 -30.64 1.89 -4.48
N ALA A 205 -29.65 1.01 -4.27
CA ALA A 205 -29.50 -0.23 -5.05
C ALA A 205 -30.67 -1.19 -4.84
N LEU A 206 -31.08 -1.41 -3.58
CA LEU A 206 -32.24 -2.25 -3.26
C LEU A 206 -33.53 -1.68 -3.87
N GLU A 207 -33.72 -0.36 -3.83
CA GLU A 207 -34.88 0.31 -4.42
C GLU A 207 -34.93 0.19 -5.96
N ARG A 208 -33.76 0.20 -6.62
CA ARG A 208 -33.65 -0.03 -8.07
C ARG A 208 -33.82 -1.50 -8.46
N GLY A 209 -33.69 -2.41 -7.50
CA GLY A 209 -33.69 -3.86 -7.75
C GLY A 209 -32.33 -4.40 -8.17
N ASP A 210 -31.25 -3.67 -7.88
CA ASP A 210 -29.87 -4.06 -8.19
C ASP A 210 -29.36 -5.08 -7.15
N HIS A 211 -30.02 -6.23 -7.09
CA HIS A 211 -29.67 -7.31 -6.18
C HIS A 211 -29.94 -8.68 -6.78
N VAL A 212 -29.18 -9.68 -6.33
CA VAL A 212 -29.31 -11.07 -6.74
C VAL A 212 -29.42 -11.95 -5.51
N ARG A 213 -30.44 -12.81 -5.47
CA ARG A 213 -30.62 -13.78 -4.39
C ARG A 213 -29.85 -15.07 -4.71
N HIS A 214 -29.02 -15.49 -3.77
CA HIS A 214 -28.28 -16.74 -3.76
C HIS A 214 -28.68 -17.54 -2.52
N ASP A 215 -29.63 -18.47 -2.68
CA ASP A 215 -30.24 -19.22 -1.58
C ASP A 215 -30.83 -18.32 -0.48
N GLU A 216 -30.19 -18.27 0.68
CA GLU A 216 -30.57 -17.44 1.84
C GLU A 216 -29.83 -16.10 1.89
N SER A 217 -28.82 -15.91 1.03
CA SER A 217 -28.05 -14.68 0.91
C SER A 217 -28.57 -13.77 -0.21
N LEU A 218 -28.43 -12.47 -0.01
CA LEU A 218 -28.75 -11.42 -0.97
C LEU A 218 -27.49 -10.63 -1.28
N TRP A 219 -27.12 -10.57 -2.55
CA TRP A 219 -25.99 -9.78 -3.03
C TRP A 219 -26.50 -8.48 -3.63
N ILE A 220 -25.96 -7.35 -3.19
CA ILE A 220 -26.40 -6.01 -3.57
C ILE A 220 -25.32 -5.39 -4.45
N ASP A 221 -25.69 -4.93 -5.64
CA ASP A 221 -24.80 -4.16 -6.50
C ASP A 221 -25.03 -2.66 -6.25
N ALA A 222 -24.25 -2.10 -5.32
CA ALA A 222 -24.36 -0.72 -4.88
C ALA A 222 -23.40 0.25 -5.58
N ASP A 223 -22.78 -0.17 -6.70
CA ASP A 223 -21.77 0.61 -7.42
C ASP A 223 -20.67 1.12 -6.46
N LEU A 224 -20.28 0.27 -5.50
CA LEU A 224 -19.19 0.56 -4.57
C LEU A 224 -17.86 0.18 -5.23
N PRO A 225 -16.79 0.95 -5.01
CA PRO A 225 -15.46 0.55 -5.47
C PRO A 225 -15.08 -0.84 -4.94
N ASP A 226 -14.75 -1.73 -5.86
CA ASP A 226 -14.18 -3.05 -5.58
C ASP A 226 -12.65 -2.99 -5.58
N LEU A 227 -12.01 -4.16 -5.47
CA LEU A 227 -10.56 -4.32 -5.55
C LEU A 227 -9.97 -3.44 -6.67
N PRO A 228 -8.84 -2.76 -6.41
CA PRO A 228 -8.18 -1.96 -7.44
C PRO A 228 -7.95 -2.81 -8.68
N SER A 229 -8.49 -2.41 -9.83
CA SER A 229 -8.18 -3.13 -11.06
C SER A 229 -6.73 -2.83 -11.46
N ASP A 230 -5.93 -3.89 -11.66
CA ASP A 230 -4.56 -3.75 -12.16
C ASP A 230 -4.50 -3.00 -13.49
N GLU A 231 -5.53 -3.12 -14.32
CA GLU A 231 -5.63 -2.47 -15.64
C GLU A 231 -5.58 -0.94 -15.55
N ASP A 232 -6.05 -0.40 -14.44
CA ASP A 232 -6.14 1.04 -14.21
C ASP A 232 -4.84 1.65 -13.70
N ALA A 233 -4.07 0.88 -12.93
CA ALA A 233 -2.87 1.37 -12.24
C ALA A 233 -1.56 0.89 -12.87
N MET A 234 -1.57 -0.21 -13.62
CA MET A 234 -0.38 -0.81 -14.22
C MET A 234 -0.37 -0.66 -15.75
N TYR A 235 0.82 -0.38 -16.30
CA TYR A 235 1.08 -0.50 -17.73
C TYR A 235 2.22 -1.50 -17.96
N SER A 236 2.03 -2.48 -18.84
CA SER A 236 3.09 -3.37 -19.30
C SER A 236 3.05 -3.47 -20.83
N GLY A 237 4.15 -3.11 -21.50
CA GLY A 237 4.24 -3.20 -22.95
C GLY A 237 5.37 -2.37 -23.56
N GLY A 238 5.28 -2.12 -24.86
CA GLY A 238 6.20 -1.21 -25.56
C GLY A 238 5.95 0.25 -25.16
N ARG A 239 6.48 1.21 -25.93
CA ARG A 239 6.30 2.65 -25.64
C ARG A 239 4.81 3.04 -25.59
N PRO A 240 4.30 3.61 -24.48
CA PRO A 240 2.94 4.11 -24.41
C PRO A 240 2.69 5.25 -25.41
N THR A 241 1.53 5.23 -26.07
CA THR A 241 1.14 6.22 -27.10
C THR A 241 -0.04 7.11 -26.69
N LEU A 242 -0.70 6.82 -25.57
CA LEU A 242 -1.86 7.54 -25.06
C LEU A 242 -1.62 8.04 -23.64
N ALA A 243 -2.20 9.20 -23.31
CA ALA A 243 -2.18 9.72 -21.95
C ALA A 243 -2.95 8.79 -21.01
N ARG A 244 -2.30 8.40 -19.91
CA ARG A 244 -2.88 7.54 -18.88
C ARG A 244 -2.55 8.12 -17.51
N ALA A 245 -3.36 9.10 -17.08
CA ALA A 245 -3.16 9.79 -15.81
C ALA A 245 -3.37 8.87 -14.59
N GLY A 246 -4.16 7.80 -14.73
CA GLY A 246 -4.46 6.88 -13.64
C GLY A 246 -3.39 5.82 -13.35
N VAL A 247 -2.39 5.68 -14.24
CA VAL A 247 -1.32 4.67 -14.14
C VAL A 247 -0.23 5.16 -13.18
N GLN A 248 0.13 4.31 -12.24
CA GLN A 248 1.12 4.58 -11.19
C GLN A 248 2.30 3.58 -11.21
N ASP A 249 2.09 2.38 -11.76
CA ASP A 249 3.14 1.39 -12.03
C ASP A 249 3.33 1.20 -13.53
N VAL A 250 4.57 1.31 -13.99
CA VAL A 250 4.90 1.18 -15.42
C VAL A 250 6.05 0.21 -15.61
N ARG A 251 5.83 -0.71 -16.54
CA ARG A 251 6.84 -1.59 -17.10
C ARG A 251 6.98 -1.37 -18.60
N VAL A 252 8.20 -1.06 -19.03
CA VAL A 252 8.52 -0.94 -20.45
C VAL A 252 9.71 -1.81 -20.79
N THR A 253 9.54 -2.66 -21.81
CA THR A 253 10.61 -3.47 -22.38
C THR A 253 11.12 -2.83 -23.68
N ASP A 254 12.39 -3.07 -23.99
CA ASP A 254 13.09 -2.50 -25.15
C ASP A 254 13.01 -0.95 -25.20
N VAL A 255 13.11 -0.31 -24.03
CA VAL A 255 13.01 1.15 -23.92
C VAL A 255 14.19 1.84 -24.59
N GLN A 256 13.90 2.90 -25.35
CA GLN A 256 14.90 3.77 -25.98
C GLN A 256 15.04 5.12 -25.25
N ASP A 257 13.91 5.65 -24.74
CA ASP A 257 13.85 6.90 -23.98
C ASP A 257 12.65 6.90 -23.03
N CYS A 258 12.72 7.70 -21.97
CA CYS A 258 11.65 7.85 -20.98
C CYS A 258 10.64 8.97 -21.31
N ALA A 259 10.60 9.51 -22.54
CA ALA A 259 9.75 10.67 -22.82
C ALA A 259 8.24 10.36 -22.72
N PHE A 260 7.87 9.07 -22.76
CA PHE A 260 6.49 8.61 -22.53
C PHE A 260 5.94 9.00 -21.14
N LEU A 261 6.80 9.26 -20.15
CA LEU A 261 6.38 9.70 -18.81
C LEU A 261 5.68 11.05 -18.82
N ALA A 262 5.82 11.85 -19.89
CA ALA A 262 5.01 13.05 -20.07
C ALA A 262 3.51 12.75 -20.18
N ALA A 263 3.15 11.55 -20.67
CA ALA A 263 1.78 11.09 -20.82
C ALA A 263 1.25 10.35 -19.56
N MET A 264 2.10 10.10 -18.57
CA MET A 264 1.80 9.33 -17.35
C MET A 264 2.39 10.08 -16.13
N PRO A 265 1.77 11.20 -15.72
CA PRO A 265 2.34 12.08 -14.70
C PRO A 265 2.39 11.48 -13.28
N ASN A 266 1.58 10.46 -13.00
CA ASN A 266 1.40 9.89 -11.66
C ASN A 266 2.22 8.61 -11.42
N VAL A 267 3.19 8.32 -12.28
CA VAL A 267 4.05 7.14 -12.13
C VAL A 267 4.98 7.29 -10.94
N CYS A 268 4.84 6.38 -9.98
CA CYS A 268 5.70 6.28 -8.79
C CYS A 268 6.49 4.96 -8.74
N SER A 269 6.08 3.93 -9.48
CA SER A 269 6.86 2.69 -9.69
C SER A 269 7.21 2.54 -11.17
N LEU A 270 8.50 2.34 -11.47
CA LEU A 270 8.97 2.24 -12.85
C LEU A 270 9.99 1.13 -13.03
N THR A 271 9.66 0.17 -13.90
CA THR A 271 10.56 -0.88 -14.37
C THR A 271 10.89 -0.67 -15.86
N LEU A 272 12.17 -0.59 -16.17
CA LEU A 272 12.67 -0.43 -17.53
C LEU A 272 13.62 -1.57 -17.88
N SER A 273 13.40 -2.20 -19.04
CA SER A 273 14.40 -3.10 -19.61
C SER A 273 14.79 -2.71 -21.03
N SER A 274 16.07 -2.83 -21.37
CA SER A 274 16.60 -2.53 -22.70
C SER A 274 17.93 -3.22 -22.91
N LYS A 275 18.20 -3.67 -24.15
CA LYS A 275 19.54 -4.14 -24.55
C LYS A 275 20.53 -3.00 -24.81
N GLY A 276 20.15 -1.76 -24.52
CA GLY A 276 20.93 -0.57 -24.80
C GLY A 276 21.07 0.33 -23.58
N SER A 277 21.37 1.60 -23.85
CA SER A 277 21.45 2.67 -22.85
C SER A 277 20.34 3.67 -23.14
N PRO A 278 19.14 3.50 -22.53
CA PRO A 278 18.03 4.41 -22.79
C PRO A 278 18.31 5.83 -22.28
N ASP A 279 17.72 6.84 -22.94
CA ASP A 279 17.75 8.21 -22.44
C ASP A 279 16.83 8.35 -21.21
N LEU A 280 17.46 8.43 -20.04
CA LEU A 280 16.83 8.59 -18.74
C LEU A 280 16.56 10.05 -18.36
N THR A 281 16.97 11.03 -19.18
CA THR A 281 16.78 12.48 -18.91
C THR A 281 15.37 12.85 -18.46
N PRO A 282 14.28 12.30 -19.07
CA PRO A 282 12.91 12.61 -18.66
C PRO A 282 12.53 12.20 -17.23
N LEU A 283 13.34 11.37 -16.55
CA LEU A 283 13.10 10.92 -15.16
C LEU A 283 13.42 12.00 -14.13
N GLY A 284 14.34 12.92 -14.42
CA GLY A 284 14.92 13.81 -13.40
C GLY A 284 13.94 14.80 -12.76
N GLY A 285 12.74 14.98 -13.33
CA GLY A 285 11.67 15.83 -12.80
C GLY A 285 10.38 15.05 -12.50
N ARG A 286 10.45 13.74 -12.30
CA ARG A 286 9.31 12.87 -11.99
C ARG A 286 9.30 12.51 -10.50
N SER A 287 8.17 12.03 -10.03
CA SER A 287 7.97 11.58 -8.64
C SER A 287 8.09 10.06 -8.52
N VAL A 288 9.08 9.47 -9.20
CA VAL A 288 9.32 8.01 -9.15
C VAL A 288 9.97 7.66 -7.82
N GLU A 289 9.40 6.70 -7.11
CA GLU A 289 9.84 6.24 -5.78
C GLU A 289 10.62 4.94 -5.86
N TYR A 290 10.17 4.02 -6.71
CA TYR A 290 10.87 2.79 -7.05
C TYR A 290 11.29 2.80 -8.51
N LEU A 291 12.59 2.65 -8.75
CA LEU A 291 13.16 2.51 -10.10
C LEU A 291 13.91 1.19 -10.22
N ASN A 292 13.49 0.36 -11.16
CA ASN A 292 14.21 -0.84 -11.57
C ASN A 292 14.74 -0.68 -13.00
N LEU A 293 16.05 -0.81 -13.16
CA LEU A 293 16.75 -0.69 -14.44
C LEU A 293 17.41 -2.01 -14.79
N ASP A 294 16.97 -2.63 -15.89
CA ASP A 294 17.64 -3.75 -16.54
C ASP A 294 18.18 -3.31 -17.91
N VAL A 295 19.36 -2.69 -17.90
CA VAL A 295 19.92 -2.01 -19.07
C VAL A 295 21.42 -2.21 -19.18
N ASP A 296 21.97 -2.15 -20.40
CA ASP A 296 23.38 -2.46 -20.65
C ASP A 296 24.35 -1.50 -19.94
N SER A 297 24.03 -0.20 -19.90
CA SER A 297 24.78 0.84 -19.20
C SER A 297 23.85 2.02 -18.89
N PRO A 298 23.36 2.13 -17.64
CA PRO A 298 22.54 3.24 -17.23
C PRO A 298 23.37 4.48 -16.90
N ASP A 299 22.91 5.67 -17.30
CA ASP A 299 23.39 6.95 -16.78
C ASP A 299 22.50 7.40 -15.61
N LEU A 300 23.01 7.27 -14.39
CA LEU A 300 22.27 7.61 -13.17
C LEU A 300 22.23 9.13 -12.88
N THR A 301 22.85 9.98 -13.71
CA THR A 301 22.88 11.45 -13.51
C THR A 301 21.48 12.07 -13.57
N ALA A 302 20.62 11.60 -14.46
CA ALA A 302 19.24 12.08 -14.55
C ALA A 302 18.34 11.53 -13.43
N PRO A 303 18.33 10.20 -13.15
CA PRO A 303 17.64 9.64 -11.98
C PRO A 303 18.02 10.31 -10.65
N ALA A 304 19.29 10.70 -10.47
CA ALA A 304 19.77 11.37 -9.26
C ALA A 304 19.15 12.76 -8.98
N ARG A 305 18.42 13.34 -9.96
CA ARG A 305 17.67 14.60 -9.78
C ARG A 305 16.28 14.39 -9.18
N ASN A 306 15.75 13.17 -9.23
CA ASN A 306 14.45 12.83 -8.68
C ASN A 306 14.53 12.80 -7.15
N ARG A 307 13.83 13.74 -6.49
CA ARG A 307 13.83 13.88 -5.03
C ARG A 307 12.97 12.85 -4.31
N GLU A 308 12.11 12.15 -5.04
CA GLU A 308 11.21 11.12 -4.51
C GLU A 308 11.80 9.70 -4.59
N LEU A 309 12.95 9.52 -5.26
CA LEU A 309 13.54 8.19 -5.42
C LEU A 309 14.03 7.64 -4.08
N ARG A 310 13.47 6.49 -3.70
CA ARG A 310 13.68 5.84 -2.39
C ARG A 310 14.36 4.48 -2.53
N SER A 311 14.04 3.79 -3.61
CA SER A 311 14.58 2.47 -3.92
C SER A 311 15.02 2.39 -5.38
N LEU A 312 16.25 1.91 -5.56
CA LEU A 312 16.86 1.74 -6.88
C LEU A 312 17.41 0.33 -7.02
N SER A 313 16.97 -0.39 -8.04
CA SER A 313 17.55 -1.67 -8.46
C SER A 313 18.21 -1.49 -9.82
N VAL A 314 19.47 -1.95 -9.94
CA VAL A 314 20.24 -1.87 -11.18
C VAL A 314 20.74 -3.26 -11.57
N THR A 315 20.39 -3.65 -12.80
CA THR A 315 20.94 -4.79 -13.52
C THR A 315 21.64 -4.25 -14.75
N CYS A 316 22.96 -4.45 -14.81
CA CYS A 316 23.76 -4.01 -15.95
C CYS A 316 25.01 -4.86 -16.10
N VAL A 317 25.51 -4.97 -17.33
CA VAL A 317 26.74 -5.69 -17.65
C VAL A 317 27.96 -4.78 -17.73
N ARG A 318 27.77 -3.49 -18.07
CA ARG A 318 28.85 -2.50 -18.08
C ARG A 318 28.94 -1.78 -16.74
N PRO A 319 30.15 -1.39 -16.31
CA PRO A 319 30.35 -0.64 -15.06
C PRO A 319 29.45 0.60 -14.97
N VAL A 320 28.62 0.66 -13.94
CA VAL A 320 27.79 1.82 -13.59
C VAL A 320 28.48 2.67 -12.52
N GLU A 321 28.39 3.99 -12.67
CA GLU A 321 28.86 4.98 -11.69
C GLU A 321 27.77 5.27 -10.67
N LEU A 322 28.04 5.03 -9.38
CA LEU A 322 27.10 5.30 -8.29
C LEU A 322 27.23 6.72 -7.72
N ALA A 323 28.27 7.47 -8.10
CA ALA A 323 28.52 8.82 -7.57
C ALA A 323 27.33 9.79 -7.69
N PRO A 324 26.51 9.76 -8.75
CA PRO A 324 25.31 10.59 -8.81
C PRO A 324 24.32 10.35 -7.65
N LEU A 325 24.23 9.13 -7.11
CA LEU A 325 23.24 8.79 -6.08
C LEU A 325 23.47 9.50 -4.74
N ARG A 326 24.65 10.08 -4.51
CA ARG A 326 25.01 10.86 -3.31
C ARG A 326 24.09 12.07 -3.09
N THR A 327 23.40 12.53 -4.14
CA THR A 327 22.51 13.70 -4.07
C THR A 327 21.06 13.37 -3.71
N LEU A 328 20.71 12.09 -3.62
CA LEU A 328 19.34 11.64 -3.36
C LEU A 328 19.04 11.70 -1.86
N PRO A 329 18.11 12.56 -1.40
CA PRO A 329 17.89 12.76 0.03
C PRO A 329 17.11 11.61 0.69
N ASN A 330 16.30 10.89 -0.09
CA ASN A 330 15.35 9.89 0.41
C ASN A 330 15.72 8.45 0.00
N LEU A 331 16.87 8.25 -0.66
CA LEU A 331 17.32 6.92 -1.07
C LEU A 331 17.74 6.12 0.16
N TRP A 332 16.97 5.08 0.48
CA TRP A 332 17.22 4.19 1.61
C TRP A 332 17.47 2.75 1.19
N ALA A 333 17.07 2.35 -0.03
CA ALA A 333 17.30 1.01 -0.57
C ALA A 333 18.07 1.05 -1.89
N LEU A 334 19.12 0.22 -1.97
CA LEU A 334 19.92 0.06 -3.18
C LEU A 334 20.19 -1.41 -3.43
N ASP A 335 19.97 -1.80 -4.67
CA ASP A 335 20.22 -3.14 -5.14
C ASP A 335 21.14 -3.11 -6.37
N ILE A 336 22.34 -3.67 -6.18
CA ILE A 336 23.42 -3.71 -7.17
C ILE A 336 23.95 -5.14 -7.36
N ALA A 337 23.26 -6.16 -6.83
CA ALA A 337 23.70 -7.55 -6.91
C ALA A 337 23.87 -8.02 -8.37
N ALA A 338 23.05 -7.48 -9.28
CA ALA A 338 23.10 -7.80 -10.71
C ALA A 338 23.88 -6.76 -11.55
N ALA A 339 24.50 -5.76 -10.92
CA ALA A 339 25.22 -4.67 -11.59
C ALA A 339 26.74 -4.86 -11.56
N ALA A 340 27.40 -4.62 -12.69
CA ALA A 340 28.82 -4.28 -12.69
C ALA A 340 28.96 -2.84 -12.18
N VAL A 341 29.61 -2.63 -11.02
CA VAL A 341 29.79 -1.30 -10.41
C VAL A 341 31.22 -0.83 -10.62
N ALA A 342 31.41 0.41 -11.08
CA ALA A 342 32.73 0.97 -11.37
C ALA A 342 33.56 1.22 -10.09
N ASP A 343 32.93 1.78 -9.08
CA ASP A 343 33.52 2.03 -7.76
C ASP A 343 32.53 1.67 -6.65
N LEU A 344 32.79 0.55 -5.96
CA LEU A 344 32.00 0.12 -4.82
C LEU A 344 32.20 1.01 -3.58
N ALA A 345 33.34 1.71 -3.47
CA ALA A 345 33.61 2.54 -2.30
C ALA A 345 32.61 3.69 -2.16
N THR A 346 32.03 4.15 -3.27
CA THR A 346 30.95 5.14 -3.27
C THR A 346 29.75 4.75 -2.40
N VAL A 347 29.51 3.45 -2.13
CA VAL A 347 28.44 3.02 -1.21
C VAL A 347 28.62 3.60 0.20
N THR A 348 29.86 3.78 0.68
CA THR A 348 30.13 4.36 2.01
C THR A 348 29.70 5.83 2.12
N GLU A 349 29.50 6.51 0.98
CA GLU A 349 29.06 7.90 0.93
C GLU A 349 27.52 8.04 0.93
N LEU A 350 26.77 6.95 0.74
CA LEU A 350 25.30 6.96 0.71
C LEU A 350 24.73 6.89 2.13
N LYS A 351 24.86 7.99 2.89
CA LYS A 351 24.59 8.00 4.34
C LYS A 351 23.14 7.72 4.75
N GLY A 352 22.16 7.88 3.84
CA GLY A 352 20.77 7.53 4.07
C GLY A 352 20.42 6.05 3.81
N LEU A 353 21.37 5.26 3.31
CA LEU A 353 21.13 3.88 2.91
C LEU A 353 20.92 2.97 4.13
N ARG A 354 19.80 2.25 4.14
CA ARG A 354 19.41 1.29 5.18
C ARG A 354 19.28 -0.14 4.66
N TYR A 355 19.00 -0.32 3.36
CA TYR A 355 18.92 -1.61 2.70
C TYR A 355 19.94 -1.70 1.56
N LEU A 356 20.73 -2.78 1.52
CA LEU A 356 21.70 -3.04 0.45
C LEU A 356 21.64 -4.49 -0.03
N GLU A 357 21.41 -4.69 -1.33
CA GLU A 357 21.46 -6.01 -1.98
C GLU A 357 22.71 -6.14 -2.85
N VAL A 358 23.53 -7.15 -2.58
CA VAL A 358 24.85 -7.38 -3.18
C VAL A 358 25.10 -8.86 -3.43
N THR A 359 26.14 -9.17 -4.19
CA THR A 359 26.75 -10.50 -4.26
C THR A 359 27.75 -10.71 -3.13
N GLN A 360 28.11 -11.96 -2.86
CA GLN A 360 29.14 -12.31 -1.88
C GLN A 360 30.48 -11.62 -2.16
N ASP A 361 30.90 -11.51 -3.42
CA ASP A 361 32.17 -10.86 -3.76
C ASP A 361 32.13 -9.34 -3.60
N GLN A 362 30.99 -8.71 -3.92
CA GLN A 362 30.76 -7.28 -3.64
C GLN A 362 30.76 -7.01 -2.13
N TRP A 363 30.07 -7.85 -1.33
CA TRP A 363 30.08 -7.74 0.13
C TRP A 363 31.50 -7.87 0.69
N ARG A 364 32.30 -8.82 0.20
CA ARG A 364 33.70 -8.99 0.62
C ARG A 364 34.59 -7.79 0.31
N ALA A 365 34.27 -7.04 -0.75
CA ALA A 365 34.99 -5.81 -1.07
C ALA A 365 34.54 -4.67 -0.15
N LEU A 366 33.24 -4.52 0.07
CA LEU A 366 32.64 -3.49 0.93
C LEU A 366 33.03 -3.63 2.40
N SER A 367 33.06 -4.85 2.92
CA SER A 367 33.40 -5.13 4.33
C SER A 367 34.87 -4.86 4.69
N LYS A 368 35.72 -4.54 3.70
CA LYS A 368 37.11 -4.10 3.93
C LYS A 368 37.22 -2.58 4.03
N LEU A 369 36.15 -1.87 3.71
CA LEU A 369 36.09 -0.42 3.80
C LEU A 369 35.60 -0.04 5.20
N ASP A 370 36.12 1.06 5.70
CA ASP A 370 35.60 1.70 6.90
C ASP A 370 34.31 2.48 6.54
N ASP A 371 33.50 2.78 7.55
CA ASP A 371 32.35 3.69 7.45
C ASP A 371 31.23 3.28 6.46
N LEU A 372 30.86 2.00 6.45
CA LEU A 372 29.62 1.56 5.79
C LEU A 372 28.41 2.39 6.28
N PRO A 373 27.39 2.61 5.44
CA PRO A 373 26.14 3.24 5.86
C PRO A 373 25.51 2.48 7.04
N PRO A 374 24.59 3.10 7.80
CA PRO A 374 23.87 2.46 8.89
C PRO A 374 22.84 1.45 8.35
N LEU A 375 23.33 0.39 7.72
CA LEU A 375 22.52 -0.65 7.10
C LEU A 375 21.71 -1.35 8.19
N ALA A 376 20.39 -1.35 8.01
CA ALA A 376 19.48 -2.17 8.78
C ALA A 376 19.42 -3.58 8.23
N VAL A 377 19.53 -3.74 6.90
CA VAL A 377 19.35 -5.02 6.23
C VAL A 377 20.31 -5.16 5.05
N VAL A 378 20.91 -6.34 4.93
CA VAL A 378 21.82 -6.69 3.82
C VAL A 378 21.38 -8.00 3.17
N GLY A 379 20.99 -7.92 1.90
CA GLY A 379 20.73 -9.09 1.05
C GLY A 379 22.01 -9.53 0.36
N ILE A 380 22.45 -10.77 0.60
CA ILE A 380 23.67 -11.33 -0.01
C ILE A 380 23.31 -12.52 -0.89
N HIS A 381 23.52 -12.34 -2.20
CA HIS A 381 23.47 -13.42 -3.19
C HIS A 381 24.80 -14.17 -3.26
N PRO A 382 24.80 -15.49 -3.46
CA PRO A 382 26.05 -16.25 -3.57
C PRO A 382 26.83 -15.86 -4.83
N HIS A 383 26.12 -15.57 -5.92
CA HIS A 383 26.64 -15.16 -7.22
C HIS A 383 25.75 -14.08 -7.81
N ARG A 384 26.15 -13.49 -8.94
CA ARG A 384 25.30 -12.56 -9.69
C ARG A 384 23.93 -13.23 -9.98
N PRO A 385 22.80 -12.68 -9.49
CA PRO A 385 21.50 -13.30 -9.70
C PRO A 385 21.08 -13.16 -11.17
N GLU A 386 20.43 -14.20 -11.69
CA GLU A 386 19.69 -14.13 -12.94
C GLU A 386 18.33 -13.51 -12.62
N ARG A 387 18.05 -12.35 -13.21
CA ARG A 387 16.80 -11.61 -12.96
C ARG A 387 15.86 -11.78 -14.13
N GLU A 388 15.01 -12.78 -14.04
CA GLU A 388 13.78 -12.84 -14.82
C GLU A 388 12.62 -12.40 -13.92
N TRP A 389 11.66 -11.66 -14.47
CA TRP A 389 10.49 -11.25 -13.71
C TRP A 389 9.62 -12.47 -13.35
N PRO A 390 9.05 -12.58 -12.12
CA PRO A 390 9.15 -11.64 -11.00
C PRO A 390 10.51 -11.67 -10.30
N LEU A 391 10.98 -10.50 -9.85
CA LEU A 391 12.31 -10.34 -9.23
C LEU A 391 12.45 -11.00 -7.86
N SER A 392 11.40 -11.60 -7.31
CA SER A 392 11.35 -12.11 -5.94
C SER A 392 12.51 -13.05 -5.64
N THR A 393 13.19 -12.80 -4.54
CA THR A 393 14.27 -13.66 -4.06
C THR A 393 13.74 -14.56 -2.96
N ASN A 394 14.04 -15.85 -3.05
CA ASN A 394 13.78 -16.77 -1.96
C ASN A 394 14.87 -16.62 -0.89
N TRP A 395 14.66 -15.68 0.02
CA TRP A 395 15.58 -15.35 1.10
C TRP A 395 15.55 -16.38 2.22
N VAL A 396 16.72 -16.66 2.79
CA VAL A 396 16.81 -17.19 4.15
C VAL A 396 17.22 -16.05 5.07
N THR A 397 16.28 -15.66 5.95
CA THR A 397 16.46 -14.56 6.89
C THR A 397 17.33 -15.00 8.07
N ILE A 398 18.30 -14.16 8.42
CA ILE A 398 19.22 -14.33 9.55
C ILE A 398 19.21 -13.03 10.35
N HIS A 399 18.98 -13.13 11.65
CA HIS A 399 18.96 -12.01 12.59
C HIS A 399 20.33 -11.88 13.27
N ASP A 400 21.32 -11.45 12.50
CA ASP A 400 22.71 -11.27 12.94
C ASP A 400 23.48 -10.43 11.90
N GLU A 401 24.69 -9.99 12.27
CA GLU A 401 25.60 -9.35 11.33
C GLU A 401 26.02 -10.33 10.21
N PRO A 402 26.10 -9.85 8.95
CA PRO A 402 26.64 -10.64 7.86
C PRO A 402 28.11 -11.02 8.13
N PRO A 403 28.53 -12.25 7.79
CA PRO A 403 29.86 -12.73 8.12
C PRO A 403 30.95 -11.86 7.48
N SER A 404 31.96 -11.50 8.28
CA SER A 404 33.18 -10.90 7.77
C SER A 404 33.88 -11.89 6.81
N PRO A 405 34.50 -11.44 5.71
CA PRO A 405 35.15 -12.31 4.71
C PRO A 405 36.25 -13.23 5.22
N ALA A 406 36.67 -13.06 6.48
CA ALA A 406 37.76 -13.79 7.11
C ALA A 406 37.30 -15.02 7.93
N ALA A 407 36.00 -15.35 7.93
CA ALA A 407 35.46 -16.55 8.59
C ALA A 407 35.33 -17.74 7.63
#